data_AF-A0A1I8CPU7-F1
#
_entry.id   AF-A0A1I8CPU7-F1
#
_cell.length_a   1.000
_cell.length_b   1.000
_cell.length_c   1.000
_cell.angle_alpha   90.00
_cell.angle_beta   90.00
_cell.angle_gamma   90.00
#
_symmetry.space_group_name_H-M   'P 1'
#
loop_
_entity.id
_entity.type
_entity.pdbx_description
1 polymer ?
#
loop_
_entity_poly.entity_id
_entity_poly.type
_entity_poly.pdbx_seq_one_letter_code
_entity_poly.pdbx_strand_id
1 'polypeptide(L)'
;MQITMALSTLVSNCAAFGLWNINECDLKKSLSNLLAYLENDCSTSLESPTALSLISYTQQVKDLIFNLHMILSDTTKLKHHCDDFEFLLDLMYRIAKGYQNNPDLRLTWLLSMAGKNIENNNFTSAAMCLLHVSALLTEYLSMIDSDPYFKTGAALYSHLTDNILEESAVSDDVISPEEEGICESWYFSREGLKTILEQAATLMEKVQMFELASQVYQILVPILQKNKDFSKVALMHEKIAANLRKIEGIQTTKENVSDAWMSPISNTDKR
;
A
#
# COMPACT_ATOMS: atom_id res chain seq x y z
N MET A 1 -13.24 -10.82 10.36
CA MET A 1 -12.81 -9.41 10.44
C MET A 1 -12.58 -8.90 11.87
N GLN A 2 -13.52 -9.10 12.82
CA GLN A 2 -13.33 -8.71 14.24
C GLN A 2 -12.03 -9.27 14.87
N ILE A 3 -11.62 -10.48 14.50
CA ILE A 3 -10.38 -11.11 14.98
C ILE A 3 -9.14 -10.34 14.51
N THR A 4 -9.09 -9.89 13.25
CA THR A 4 -7.97 -9.13 12.68
C THR A 4 -7.85 -7.75 13.33
N MET A 5 -8.98 -7.07 13.58
CA MET A 5 -9.01 -5.78 14.28
C MET A 5 -8.62 -5.93 15.76
N ALA A 6 -9.15 -6.93 16.47
CA ALA A 6 -8.78 -7.20 17.86
C ALA A 6 -7.27 -7.51 17.98
N LEU A 7 -6.72 -8.30 17.05
CA LEU A 7 -5.29 -8.56 17.00
C LEU A 7 -4.48 -7.31 16.67
N SER A 8 -4.96 -6.46 15.76
CA SER A 8 -4.26 -5.21 15.48
C SER A 8 -4.30 -4.24 16.65
N THR A 9 -5.41 -4.11 17.37
CA THR A 9 -5.48 -3.31 18.60
C THR A 9 -4.53 -3.87 19.65
N LEU A 10 -4.43 -5.20 19.74
CA LEU A 10 -3.52 -5.91 20.63
C LEU A 10 -2.05 -5.65 20.25
N VAL A 11 -1.69 -5.72 18.97
CA VAL A 11 -0.33 -5.42 18.46
C VAL A 11 0.00 -3.93 18.58
N SER A 12 -0.93 -3.03 18.22
CA SER A 12 -0.77 -1.57 18.34
C SER A 12 -0.63 -1.13 19.80
N ASN A 13 -1.40 -1.71 20.73
CA ASN A 13 -1.22 -1.45 22.16
C ASN A 13 0.13 -1.97 22.67
N CYS A 14 0.58 -3.14 22.19
CA CYS A 14 1.92 -3.66 22.54
C CYS A 14 3.05 -2.77 22.01
N ALA A 15 2.90 -2.21 20.82
CA ALA A 15 3.84 -1.26 20.23
C ALA A 15 3.83 0.10 20.97
N ALA A 16 2.66 0.64 21.29
CA ALA A 16 2.50 1.95 21.95
C ALA A 16 3.02 1.99 23.39
N PHE A 17 2.88 0.88 24.15
CA PHE A 17 3.32 0.82 25.55
C PHE A 17 4.71 0.21 25.76
N GLY A 18 5.39 -0.25 24.70
CA GLY A 18 6.72 -0.89 24.78
C GLY A 18 6.76 -2.22 25.58
N LEU A 19 5.63 -2.61 26.17
CA LEU A 19 5.41 -3.81 26.97
C LEU A 19 4.85 -4.90 26.08
N TRP A 20 5.76 -5.64 25.44
CA TRP A 20 5.46 -6.89 24.74
C TRP A 20 5.24 -8.01 25.75
N ASN A 21 4.17 -7.93 26.55
CA ASN A 21 3.81 -8.96 27.52
C ASN A 21 2.92 -10.06 26.93
N ILE A 22 2.80 -10.11 25.61
CA ILE A 22 2.14 -11.20 24.91
C ILE A 22 3.20 -12.27 24.70
N ASN A 23 3.03 -13.37 25.41
CA ASN A 23 3.89 -14.53 25.23
C ASN A 23 3.60 -15.10 23.84
N GLU A 24 4.37 -14.66 22.84
CA GLU A 24 4.21 -15.02 21.42
C GLU A 24 4.07 -16.54 21.24
N CYS A 25 4.83 -17.30 22.04
CA CYS A 25 4.76 -18.76 22.08
C CYS A 25 3.38 -19.29 22.47
N ASP A 26 2.69 -18.65 23.42
CA ASP A 26 1.39 -19.11 23.91
C ASP A 26 0.27 -18.72 22.95
N LEU A 27 0.34 -17.52 22.36
CA LEU A 27 -0.57 -17.12 21.29
C LEU A 27 -0.40 -18.00 20.05
N LYS A 28 0.86 -18.32 19.68
CA LYS A 28 1.15 -19.23 18.57
C LYS A 28 0.59 -20.62 18.82
N LYS A 29 0.78 -21.18 20.03
CA LYS A 29 0.21 -22.47 20.43
C LYS A 29 -1.32 -22.45 20.42
N SER A 30 -1.95 -21.38 20.89
CA SER A 30 -3.40 -21.25 20.87
C SER A 30 -3.97 -21.28 19.45
N LEU A 31 -3.33 -20.57 18.52
CA LEU A 31 -3.73 -20.56 17.10
C LEU A 31 -3.48 -21.93 16.43
N SER A 32 -2.35 -22.58 16.73
CA SER A 32 -2.07 -23.94 16.25
C SER A 32 -3.05 -24.98 16.79
N ASN A 33 -3.49 -24.86 18.04
CA ASN A 33 -4.53 -25.73 18.60
C ASN A 33 -5.87 -25.52 17.88
N LEU A 34 -6.24 -24.26 17.61
CA LEU A 34 -7.47 -23.93 16.89
C LEU A 34 -7.46 -24.53 15.47
N LEU A 35 -6.31 -24.50 14.78
CA LEU A 35 -6.13 -25.19 13.50
C LEU A 35 -6.35 -26.71 13.62
N ALA A 36 -5.77 -27.34 14.64
CA ALA A 36 -5.93 -28.77 14.87
C ALA A 36 -7.41 -29.14 15.15
N TYR A 37 -8.14 -28.31 15.88
CA TYR A 37 -9.58 -28.50 16.09
C TYR A 37 -10.38 -28.39 14.78
N LEU A 38 -10.10 -27.39 13.95
CA LEU A 38 -10.77 -27.23 12.66
C LEU A 38 -10.49 -28.38 11.69
N GLU A 39 -9.27 -28.91 11.68
CA GLU A 39 -8.92 -30.09 10.86
C GLU A 39 -9.67 -31.35 11.32
N ASN A 40 -9.82 -31.53 12.64
CA ASN A 40 -10.57 -32.64 13.21
C ASN A 40 -12.08 -32.51 12.90
N ASP A 41 -12.67 -31.32 13.02
CA ASP A 41 -14.08 -31.08 12.70
C ASP A 41 -14.37 -31.32 11.21
N CYS A 42 -13.46 -30.88 10.32
CA CYS A 42 -13.59 -31.13 8.88
C CYS A 42 -13.51 -32.63 8.53
N SER A 43 -12.67 -33.39 9.24
CA SER A 43 -12.51 -34.84 9.02
C SER A 43 -13.71 -35.68 9.48
N THR A 44 -14.49 -35.18 10.45
CA THR A 44 -15.67 -35.88 10.99
C THR A 44 -16.97 -35.52 10.26
N SER A 45 -17.04 -34.35 9.61
CA SER A 45 -18.25 -33.85 8.93
C SER A 45 -18.38 -34.21 7.43
N LEU A 46 -17.46 -35.02 6.89
CA LEU A 46 -17.38 -35.41 5.46
C LEU A 46 -18.62 -36.13 4.91
N GLU A 47 -19.56 -36.57 5.76
CA GLU A 47 -20.79 -37.27 5.36
C GLU A 47 -21.99 -36.35 5.08
N SER A 48 -21.84 -35.02 5.19
CA SER A 48 -22.94 -34.05 5.07
C SER A 48 -22.86 -33.14 3.82
N PRO A 49 -24.00 -32.70 3.24
CA PRO A 49 -24.03 -31.80 2.07
C PRO A 49 -23.48 -30.39 2.36
N THR A 50 -23.18 -30.08 3.63
CA THR A 50 -22.52 -28.86 4.13
C THR A 50 -20.99 -28.94 4.11
N ALA A 51 -20.38 -30.04 3.66
CA ALA A 51 -18.93 -30.21 3.69
C ALA A 51 -18.17 -29.16 2.83
N LEU A 52 -18.73 -28.72 1.70
CA LEU A 52 -18.06 -27.75 0.81
C LEU A 52 -17.94 -26.37 1.45
N SER A 53 -18.98 -25.89 2.15
CA SER A 53 -18.92 -24.62 2.87
C SER A 53 -17.96 -24.69 4.07
N LEU A 54 -17.89 -25.83 4.74
CA LEU A 54 -16.97 -26.06 5.86
C LEU A 54 -15.50 -26.11 5.40
N ILE A 55 -15.23 -26.70 4.22
CA ILE A 55 -13.90 -26.73 3.60
C ILE A 55 -13.46 -25.32 3.21
N SER A 56 -14.33 -24.53 2.58
CA SER A 56 -14.05 -23.13 2.23
C SER A 56 -13.78 -22.27 3.47
N TYR A 57 -14.63 -22.41 4.50
CA TYR A 57 -14.44 -21.73 5.78
C TYR A 57 -13.13 -22.13 6.47
N THR A 58 -12.81 -23.43 6.49
CA THR A 58 -11.55 -23.93 7.09
C THR A 58 -10.33 -23.36 6.37
N GLN A 59 -10.38 -23.26 5.03
CA GLN A 59 -9.30 -22.65 4.25
C GLN A 59 -9.15 -21.15 4.56
N GLN A 60 -10.25 -20.40 4.63
CA GLN A 60 -10.23 -18.98 5.00
C GLN A 60 -9.66 -18.77 6.42
N VAL A 61 -10.02 -19.63 7.37
CA VAL A 61 -9.49 -19.56 8.74
C VAL A 61 -8.01 -19.95 8.79
N LYS A 62 -7.57 -20.93 8.00
CA LYS A 62 -6.15 -21.29 7.83
C LYS A 62 -5.33 -20.13 7.30
N ASP A 63 -5.79 -19.51 6.22
CA ASP A 63 -5.10 -18.37 5.59
C ASP A 63 -5.05 -17.16 6.54
N LEU A 64 -6.15 -16.90 7.28
CA LEU A 64 -6.17 -15.90 8.33
C LEU A 64 -5.12 -16.19 9.40
N ILE A 65 -5.09 -17.40 9.95
CA ILE A 65 -4.16 -17.76 11.03
C ILE A 65 -2.70 -17.68 10.55
N PHE A 66 -2.42 -18.13 9.32
CA PHE A 66 -1.09 -18.01 8.73
C PHE A 66 -0.65 -16.55 8.57
N ASN A 67 -1.54 -15.69 8.06
CA ASN A 67 -1.30 -14.25 7.96
C ASN A 67 -1.04 -13.63 9.35
N LEU A 68 -1.83 -14.00 10.37
CA LEU A 68 -1.62 -13.50 11.73
C LEU A 68 -0.28 -13.97 12.32
N HIS A 69 0.11 -15.23 12.10
CA HIS A 69 1.43 -15.73 12.51
C HIS A 69 2.57 -14.98 11.84
N MET A 70 2.45 -14.68 10.55
CA MET A 70 3.45 -13.92 9.80
C MET A 70 3.58 -12.49 10.33
N ILE A 71 2.45 -11.79 10.48
CA ILE A 71 2.41 -10.42 11.05
C ILE A 71 3.06 -10.40 12.44
N LEU A 72 2.69 -11.32 13.32
CA LEU A 72 3.26 -11.40 14.67
C LEU A 72 4.78 -11.65 14.61
N SER A 73 5.22 -12.60 13.79
CA SER A 73 6.65 -12.92 13.65
C SER A 73 7.45 -11.77 13.05
N ASP A 74 6.88 -10.98 12.17
CA ASP A 74 7.58 -9.86 11.54
C ASP A 74 7.56 -8.63 12.45
N THR A 75 6.50 -8.43 13.23
CA THR A 75 6.45 -7.34 14.22
C THR A 75 7.44 -7.57 15.37
N THR A 76 7.70 -8.82 15.78
CA THR A 76 8.77 -9.10 16.76
C THR A 76 10.16 -8.83 16.19
N LYS A 77 10.41 -9.22 14.94
CA LYS A 77 11.67 -8.88 14.24
C LYS A 77 11.87 -7.38 14.07
N LEU A 78 10.79 -6.62 13.87
CA LEU A 78 10.83 -5.16 13.73
C LEU A 78 11.55 -4.48 14.90
N LYS A 79 11.33 -4.98 16.13
CA LYS A 79 11.96 -4.46 17.35
C LYS A 79 13.46 -4.78 17.45
N HIS A 80 13.87 -5.92 16.91
CA HIS A 80 15.25 -6.41 17.03
C HIS A 80 16.19 -5.87 15.94
N HIS A 81 15.64 -5.36 14.85
CA HIS A 81 16.39 -4.91 13.69
C HIS A 81 16.13 -3.43 13.35
N CYS A 82 16.10 -2.56 14.36
CA CYS A 82 16.01 -1.11 14.13
C CYS A 82 17.30 -0.50 13.55
N ASP A 83 18.41 -1.25 13.57
CA ASP A 83 19.72 -0.79 13.11
C ASP A 83 19.91 -0.89 11.60
N ASP A 84 19.15 -1.75 10.91
CA ASP A 84 19.19 -1.92 9.46
C ASP A 84 17.91 -1.34 8.84
N PHE A 85 18.05 -0.19 8.19
CA PHE A 85 16.93 0.55 7.63
C PHE A 85 16.24 -0.20 6.48
N GLU A 86 16.99 -0.88 5.60
CA GLU A 86 16.40 -1.60 4.46
C GLU A 86 15.62 -2.81 4.95
N PHE A 87 16.18 -3.55 5.90
CA PHE A 87 15.49 -4.68 6.51
C PHE A 87 14.25 -4.24 7.31
N LEU A 88 14.33 -3.10 8.02
CA LEU A 88 13.19 -2.50 8.70
C LEU A 88 12.05 -2.19 7.72
N LEU A 89 12.36 -1.58 6.57
CA LEU A 89 11.35 -1.28 5.55
C LEU A 89 10.74 -2.54 4.93
N ASP A 90 11.54 -3.56 4.66
CA ASP A 90 11.03 -4.86 4.18
C ASP A 90 10.04 -5.48 5.18
N LEU A 91 10.36 -5.45 6.47
CA LEU A 91 9.46 -5.90 7.53
C LEU A 91 8.17 -5.07 7.57
N MET A 92 8.27 -3.74 7.51
CA MET A 92 7.10 -2.86 7.48
C MET A 92 6.20 -3.15 6.28
N TYR A 93 6.78 -3.36 5.10
CA TYR A 93 6.04 -3.71 3.89
C TYR A 93 5.37 -5.09 4.02
N ARG A 94 6.05 -6.10 4.57
CA ARG A 94 5.45 -7.43 4.82
C ARG A 94 4.30 -7.38 5.82
N ILE A 95 4.44 -6.62 6.90
CA ILE A 95 3.36 -6.39 7.85
C ILE A 95 2.18 -5.69 7.17
N ALA A 96 2.45 -4.61 6.42
CA ALA A 96 1.43 -3.90 5.66
C ALA A 96 0.71 -4.84 4.67
N LYS A 97 1.43 -5.77 4.04
CA LYS A 97 0.88 -6.74 3.09
C LYS A 97 -0.05 -7.74 3.80
N GLY A 98 0.29 -8.16 5.01
CA GLY A 98 -0.59 -8.97 5.84
C GLY A 98 -1.92 -8.28 6.18
N TYR A 99 -1.96 -6.94 6.14
CA TYR A 99 -3.16 -6.14 6.39
C TYR A 99 -3.90 -5.70 5.11
N GLN A 100 -3.65 -6.31 3.95
CA GLN A 100 -4.36 -5.97 2.69
C GLN A 100 -5.89 -6.02 2.82
N ASN A 101 -6.43 -6.93 3.63
CA ASN A 101 -7.88 -7.06 3.86
C ASN A 101 -8.43 -6.06 4.89
N ASN A 102 -7.61 -5.14 5.42
CA ASN A 102 -8.04 -4.10 6.34
C ASN A 102 -7.46 -2.74 5.89
N PRO A 103 -8.25 -1.91 5.19
CA PRO A 103 -7.76 -0.67 4.59
C PRO A 103 -7.25 0.35 5.63
N ASP A 104 -7.85 0.45 6.82
CA ASP A 104 -7.38 1.37 7.89
C ASP A 104 -5.97 1.04 8.35
N LEU A 105 -5.69 -0.25 8.54
CA LEU A 105 -4.38 -0.72 8.97
C LEU A 105 -3.37 -0.64 7.84
N ARG A 106 -3.77 -1.03 6.61
CA ARG A 106 -2.95 -0.85 5.41
C ARG A 106 -2.53 0.61 5.25
N LEU A 107 -3.48 1.55 5.36
CA LEU A 107 -3.24 2.99 5.34
C LEU A 107 -2.23 3.42 6.41
N THR A 108 -2.44 3.01 7.66
CA THR A 108 -1.60 3.39 8.80
C THR A 108 -0.15 2.94 8.59
N TRP A 109 0.07 1.71 8.16
CA TRP A 109 1.41 1.18 7.90
C TRP A 109 2.08 1.85 6.71
N LEU A 110 1.37 2.09 5.60
CA LEU A 110 1.91 2.80 4.44
C LEU A 110 2.31 4.24 4.79
N LEU A 111 1.51 4.95 5.57
CA LEU A 111 1.83 6.30 6.05
C LEU A 111 3.03 6.30 7.02
N SER A 112 3.10 5.34 7.93
CA SER A 112 4.25 5.18 8.83
C SER A 112 5.54 4.90 8.05
N MET A 113 5.46 4.02 7.04
CA MET A 113 6.58 3.71 6.14
C MET A 113 7.01 4.93 5.32
N ALA A 114 6.06 5.72 4.82
CA ALA A 114 6.35 6.97 4.13
C ALA A 114 7.08 7.97 5.04
N GLY A 115 6.60 8.14 6.29
CA GLY A 115 7.24 8.97 7.30
C GLY A 115 8.68 8.53 7.59
N LYS A 116 8.90 7.23 7.75
CA LYS A 116 10.24 6.68 8.01
C LYS A 116 11.21 6.89 6.85
N ASN A 117 10.72 6.78 5.62
CA ASN A 117 11.49 7.10 4.42
C ASN A 117 11.85 8.59 4.33
N ILE A 118 10.94 9.49 4.72
CA ILE A 118 11.21 10.94 4.76
C ILE A 118 12.30 11.26 5.79
N GLU A 119 12.23 10.65 7.00
CA GLU A 119 13.26 10.81 8.04
C GLU A 119 14.66 10.40 7.53
N ASN A 120 14.73 9.35 6.71
CA ASN A 120 15.99 8.85 6.15
C ASN A 120 16.39 9.53 4.82
N ASN A 121 15.70 10.59 4.40
CA ASN A 121 15.90 11.29 3.13
C ASN A 121 15.64 10.44 1.86
N ASN A 122 14.97 9.30 1.99
CA ASN A 122 14.55 8.44 0.88
C ASN A 122 13.21 8.91 0.31
N PHE A 123 13.21 10.09 -0.33
CA PHE A 123 11.99 10.73 -0.80
C PHE A 123 11.29 9.97 -1.94
N THR A 124 12.02 9.20 -2.76
CA THR A 124 11.41 8.37 -3.84
C THR A 124 10.51 7.30 -3.25
N SER A 125 11.04 6.49 -2.33
CA SER A 125 10.28 5.43 -1.68
C SER A 125 9.10 6.01 -0.88
N ALA A 126 9.28 7.16 -0.22
CA ALA A 126 8.19 7.86 0.44
C ALA A 126 7.08 8.29 -0.54
N ALA A 127 7.44 8.83 -1.70
CA ALA A 127 6.46 9.22 -2.73
C ALA A 127 5.70 8.02 -3.27
N MET A 128 6.37 6.88 -3.47
CA MET A 128 5.70 5.64 -3.88
C MET A 128 4.76 5.12 -2.79
N CYS A 129 5.15 5.16 -1.51
CA CYS A 129 4.27 4.78 -0.40
C CYS A 129 2.98 5.63 -0.39
N LEU A 130 3.10 6.94 -0.58
CA LEU A 130 1.94 7.83 -0.69
C LEU A 130 1.10 7.55 -1.94
N LEU A 131 1.73 7.12 -3.04
CA LEU A 131 1.01 6.69 -4.23
C LEU A 131 0.15 5.45 -3.93
N HIS A 132 0.71 4.44 -3.26
CA HIS A 132 -0.05 3.28 -2.75
C HIS A 132 -1.22 3.70 -1.86
N VAL A 133 -1.00 4.65 -0.93
CA VAL A 133 -2.10 5.22 -0.14
C VAL A 133 -3.17 5.86 -1.01
N SER A 134 -2.79 6.66 -2.00
CA SER A 134 -3.75 7.31 -2.90
C SER A 134 -4.58 6.32 -3.71
N ALA A 135 -3.97 5.21 -4.14
CA ALA A 135 -4.66 4.14 -4.86
C ALA A 135 -5.64 3.39 -3.96
N LEU A 136 -5.23 3.03 -2.74
CA LEU A 136 -6.10 2.41 -1.73
C LEU A 136 -7.33 3.30 -1.42
N LEU A 137 -7.11 4.60 -1.23
CA LEU A 137 -8.20 5.56 -1.00
C LEU A 137 -9.11 5.70 -2.22
N THR A 138 -8.54 5.66 -3.43
CA THR A 138 -9.32 5.74 -4.67
C THR A 138 -10.18 4.50 -4.87
N GLU A 139 -9.65 3.31 -4.58
CA GLU A 139 -10.40 2.05 -4.58
C GLU A 139 -11.57 2.11 -3.60
N TYR A 140 -11.33 2.55 -2.36
CA TYR A 140 -12.38 2.72 -1.36
C TYR A 140 -13.46 3.72 -1.80
N LEU A 141 -13.05 4.89 -2.32
CA LEU A 141 -14.00 5.89 -2.82
C LEU A 141 -14.79 5.38 -4.03
N SER A 142 -14.26 4.43 -4.82
CA SER A 142 -14.99 3.82 -5.93
C SER A 142 -16.17 2.95 -5.48
N MET A 143 -16.10 2.39 -4.26
CA MET A 143 -17.16 1.57 -3.68
C MET A 143 -18.29 2.41 -3.08
N ILE A 144 -17.98 3.63 -2.63
CA ILE A 144 -18.94 4.51 -1.93
C ILE A 144 -19.52 5.57 -2.86
N ASP A 145 -18.68 6.17 -3.69
CA ASP A 145 -19.08 7.27 -4.55
C ASP A 145 -19.56 6.74 -5.90
N SER A 146 -20.67 7.29 -6.39
CA SER A 146 -21.23 6.96 -7.71
C SER A 146 -20.52 7.68 -8.87
N ASP A 147 -19.49 8.48 -8.54
CA ASP A 147 -18.74 9.28 -9.49
C ASP A 147 -18.04 8.41 -10.56
N PRO A 148 -18.32 8.63 -11.86
CA PRO A 148 -17.68 7.88 -12.95
C PRO A 148 -16.15 7.96 -12.97
N TYR A 149 -15.56 9.01 -12.39
CA TYR A 149 -14.11 9.16 -12.33
C TYR A 149 -13.43 8.12 -11.43
N PHE A 150 -14.09 7.71 -10.35
CA PHE A 150 -13.54 6.76 -9.41
C PHE A 150 -13.84 5.30 -9.76
N LYS A 151 -14.72 5.02 -10.72
CA LYS A 151 -15.11 3.64 -11.11
C LYS A 151 -13.96 2.74 -11.53
N THR A 152 -12.82 3.32 -11.93
CA THR A 152 -11.62 2.57 -12.31
C THR A 152 -10.76 2.17 -11.09
N GLY A 153 -10.99 2.79 -9.93
CA GLY A 153 -10.33 2.43 -8.68
C GLY A 153 -8.80 2.58 -8.74
N ALA A 154 -8.09 1.63 -8.16
CA ALA A 154 -6.62 1.55 -8.17
C ALA A 154 -6.03 1.44 -9.59
N ALA A 155 -6.77 0.88 -10.55
CA ALA A 155 -6.31 0.77 -11.94
C ALA A 155 -6.10 2.12 -12.63
N LEU A 156 -6.65 3.22 -12.07
CA LEU A 156 -6.37 4.59 -12.51
C LEU A 156 -4.87 4.88 -12.50
N TYR A 157 -4.12 4.29 -11.57
CA TYR A 157 -2.69 4.53 -11.36
C TYR A 157 -1.80 3.50 -12.08
N SER A 158 -2.36 2.52 -12.80
CA SER A 158 -1.60 1.44 -13.46
C SER A 158 -0.53 1.94 -14.43
N HIS A 159 -0.80 3.05 -15.12
CA HIS A 159 0.16 3.68 -16.03
C HIS A 159 1.36 4.34 -15.33
N LEU A 160 1.28 4.54 -14.01
CA LEU A 160 2.37 5.09 -13.19
C LEU A 160 3.30 3.98 -12.70
N THR A 161 2.72 2.89 -12.20
CA THR A 161 3.44 1.74 -11.65
C THR A 161 2.54 0.52 -11.58
N ASP A 162 3.06 -0.63 -12.01
CA ASP A 162 2.33 -1.91 -11.96
C ASP A 162 2.12 -2.40 -10.51
N ASN A 163 3.00 -2.00 -9.59
CA ASN A 163 2.92 -2.39 -8.17
C ASN A 163 1.65 -1.87 -7.49
N ILE A 164 1.01 -0.84 -8.05
CA ILE A 164 -0.19 -0.24 -7.47
C ILE A 164 -1.41 -1.16 -7.53
N LEU A 165 -1.38 -2.15 -8.43
CA LEU A 165 -2.46 -3.13 -8.56
C LEU A 165 -2.59 -4.02 -7.33
N GLU A 166 -1.57 -4.06 -6.45
CA GLU A 166 -1.66 -4.70 -5.13
C GLU A 166 -2.70 -4.05 -4.21
N GLU A 167 -3.08 -2.78 -4.45
CA GLU A 167 -4.12 -2.08 -3.68
C GLU A 167 -5.52 -2.23 -4.27
N SER A 168 -5.66 -2.91 -5.41
CA SER A 168 -6.98 -3.21 -5.95
C SER A 168 -7.67 -4.23 -5.05
N ALA A 169 -8.93 -3.99 -4.73
CA ALA A 169 -9.73 -4.93 -3.97
C ALA A 169 -10.10 -6.10 -4.89
N VAL A 170 -9.29 -7.17 -4.87
CA VAL A 170 -9.47 -8.34 -5.75
C VAL A 170 -10.56 -9.30 -5.25
N SER A 171 -11.21 -9.05 -4.10
CA SER A 171 -12.20 -9.99 -3.56
C SER A 171 -13.56 -9.35 -3.29
N ASP A 172 -14.61 -10.03 -3.76
CA ASP A 172 -16.03 -9.76 -3.51
C ASP A 172 -16.41 -9.69 -2.02
N ASP A 173 -15.56 -10.22 -1.13
CA ASP A 173 -15.78 -10.30 0.32
C ASP A 173 -15.10 -9.18 1.13
N VAL A 174 -14.37 -8.23 0.51
CA VAL A 174 -13.41 -7.42 1.27
C VAL A 174 -14.03 -6.30 2.10
N ILE A 175 -15.08 -5.60 1.68
CA ILE A 175 -15.74 -4.59 2.52
C ILE A 175 -17.14 -4.31 1.97
N SER A 176 -18.20 -4.60 2.73
CA SER A 176 -19.43 -3.83 2.54
C SER A 176 -19.23 -2.49 3.24
N PRO A 177 -19.33 -1.34 2.54
CA PRO A 177 -19.16 -0.01 3.17
C PRO A 177 -20.22 0.30 4.24
N GLU A 178 -21.11 -0.65 4.54
CA GLU A 178 -22.18 -0.59 5.53
C GLU A 178 -21.76 -1.15 6.91
N GLU A 179 -20.57 -1.76 7.06
CA GLU A 179 -20.06 -2.18 8.37
C GLU A 179 -19.54 -0.96 9.17
N GLU A 180 -20.29 -0.60 10.21
CA GLU A 180 -20.00 0.49 11.16
C GLU A 180 -18.61 0.29 11.83
N GLY A 181 -17.74 1.30 11.79
CA GLY A 181 -16.41 1.27 12.42
C GLY A 181 -15.21 1.04 11.50
N ILE A 182 -15.39 0.94 10.17
CA ILE A 182 -14.29 0.75 9.20
C ILE A 182 -14.19 1.96 8.28
N CYS A 183 -12.95 2.41 8.02
CA CYS A 183 -12.63 3.57 7.18
C CYS A 183 -13.18 4.91 7.70
N GLU A 184 -13.30 5.08 9.02
CA GLU A 184 -13.78 6.35 9.62
C GLU A 184 -12.71 7.46 9.64
N SER A 185 -11.47 7.13 9.28
CA SER A 185 -10.38 8.10 9.27
C SER A 185 -10.63 9.22 8.26
N TRP A 186 -10.24 10.45 8.62
CA TRP A 186 -10.36 11.63 7.75
C TRP A 186 -9.71 11.42 6.36
N TYR A 187 -8.71 10.54 6.27
CA TYR A 187 -8.04 10.20 5.01
C TYR A 187 -8.98 9.53 4.00
N PHE A 188 -10.01 8.79 4.45
CA PHE A 188 -11.04 8.14 3.60
C PHE A 188 -12.09 9.13 3.10
N SER A 189 -11.64 10.33 2.72
CA SER A 189 -12.45 11.39 2.14
C SER A 189 -11.81 11.92 0.87
N ARG A 190 -12.60 12.63 0.06
CA ARG A 190 -12.10 13.26 -1.17
C ARG A 190 -11.04 14.33 -0.85
N GLU A 191 -11.13 14.97 0.31
CA GLU A 191 -10.17 15.93 0.86
C GLU A 191 -8.87 15.24 1.31
N GLY A 192 -8.99 14.08 1.95
CA GLY A 192 -7.85 13.23 2.32
C GLY A 192 -7.04 12.80 1.10
N LEU A 193 -7.73 12.26 0.09
CA LEU A 193 -7.10 11.85 -1.18
C LEU A 193 -6.33 12.99 -1.85
N LYS A 194 -6.92 14.20 -1.90
CA LYS A 194 -6.25 15.39 -2.46
C LYS A 194 -4.95 15.70 -1.74
N THR A 195 -4.98 15.67 -0.42
CA THR A 195 -3.81 16.00 0.41
C THR A 195 -2.68 15.02 0.19
N ILE A 196 -3.00 13.71 0.10
CA ILE A 196 -2.02 12.67 -0.18
C ILE A 196 -1.42 12.82 -1.59
N LEU A 197 -2.24 13.07 -2.62
CA LEU A 197 -1.77 13.27 -4.00
C LEU A 197 -0.88 14.51 -4.14
N GLU A 198 -1.27 15.63 -3.50
CA GLU A 198 -0.45 16.84 -3.46
C GLU A 198 0.90 16.57 -2.80
N GLN A 199 0.90 15.88 -1.65
CA GLN A 199 2.12 15.52 -0.94
C GLN A 199 3.01 14.58 -1.77
N ALA A 200 2.45 13.52 -2.38
CA ALA A 200 3.18 12.59 -3.24
C ALA A 200 3.86 13.34 -4.39
N ALA A 201 3.12 14.20 -5.10
CA ALA A 201 3.67 14.96 -6.22
C ALA A 201 4.78 15.93 -5.78
N THR A 202 4.66 16.60 -4.63
CA THR A 202 5.73 17.47 -4.12
C THR A 202 7.01 16.71 -3.76
N LEU A 203 6.89 15.48 -3.24
CA LEU A 203 8.05 14.62 -2.99
C LEU A 203 8.68 14.17 -4.31
N MET A 204 7.90 13.82 -5.33
CA MET A 204 8.41 13.48 -6.66
C MET A 204 9.15 14.66 -7.31
N GLU A 205 8.61 15.88 -7.20
CA GLU A 205 9.29 17.11 -7.66
C GLU A 205 10.64 17.30 -6.96
N LYS A 206 10.73 16.99 -5.66
CA LYS A 206 11.96 17.10 -4.87
C LYS A 206 13.05 16.14 -5.36
N VAL A 207 12.68 14.96 -5.84
CA VAL A 207 13.61 13.95 -6.38
C VAL A 207 13.77 14.05 -7.90
N GLN A 208 13.27 15.14 -8.51
CA GLN A 208 13.39 15.38 -9.96
C GLN A 208 12.68 14.34 -10.85
N MET A 209 11.70 13.62 -10.31
CA MET A 209 10.83 12.72 -11.09
C MET A 209 9.66 13.51 -11.71
N PHE A 210 10.00 14.41 -12.64
CA PHE A 210 9.05 15.38 -13.18
C PHE A 210 7.96 14.75 -14.07
N GLU A 211 8.27 13.65 -14.76
CA GLU A 211 7.31 12.91 -15.59
C GLU A 211 6.20 12.34 -14.71
N LEU A 212 6.59 11.63 -13.64
CA LEU A 212 5.66 10.99 -12.71
C LEU A 212 4.85 12.04 -11.93
N ALA A 213 5.51 13.10 -11.46
CA ALA A 213 4.83 14.21 -10.77
C ALA A 213 3.75 14.86 -11.66
N SER A 214 4.04 15.03 -12.96
CA SER A 214 3.08 15.60 -13.91
C SER A 214 1.86 14.69 -14.12
N GLN A 215 2.06 13.38 -14.17
CA GLN A 215 0.97 12.41 -14.29
C GLN A 215 0.10 12.37 -13.01
N VAL A 216 0.71 12.44 -11.83
CA VAL A 216 -0.03 12.54 -10.55
C VAL A 216 -0.88 13.81 -10.50
N TYR A 217 -0.36 14.95 -10.96
CA TYR A 217 -1.17 16.18 -11.04
C TYR A 217 -2.33 16.07 -12.03
N GLN A 218 -2.17 15.33 -13.13
CA GLN A 218 -3.28 15.06 -14.06
C GLN A 218 -4.40 14.24 -13.41
N ILE A 219 -4.08 13.35 -12.47
CA ILE A 219 -5.07 12.63 -11.65
C ILE A 219 -5.76 13.58 -10.67
N LEU A 220 -5.02 14.52 -10.08
CA LEU A 220 -5.57 15.46 -9.09
C LEU A 220 -6.54 16.50 -9.69
N VAL A 221 -6.28 16.97 -10.92
CA VAL A 221 -7.03 18.06 -11.55
C VAL A 221 -8.55 17.80 -11.64
N PRO A 222 -9.04 16.64 -12.17
CA PRO A 222 -10.47 16.34 -12.21
C PRO A 222 -11.15 16.35 -10.83
N ILE A 223 -10.44 15.92 -9.78
CA ILE A 223 -10.94 15.90 -8.40
C ILE A 223 -11.07 17.32 -7.85
N LEU A 224 -10.15 18.22 -8.20
CA LEU A 224 -10.21 19.64 -7.82
C LEU A 224 -11.32 20.39 -8.58
N GLN A 225 -11.49 20.12 -9.87
CA GLN A 225 -12.53 20.73 -10.71
C GLN A 225 -13.94 20.44 -10.18
N LYS A 226 -14.20 19.22 -9.69
CA LYS A 226 -15.49 18.86 -9.11
C LYS A 226 -15.82 19.62 -7.83
N ASN A 227 -14.82 19.93 -7.01
CA ASN A 227 -15.02 20.78 -5.82
C ASN A 227 -15.06 22.28 -6.15
N LYS A 228 -14.97 22.66 -7.44
CA LYS A 228 -14.98 24.05 -7.94
C LYS A 228 -13.85 24.92 -7.37
N ASP A 229 -12.73 24.32 -6.98
CA ASP A 229 -11.55 25.04 -6.50
C ASP A 229 -10.64 25.44 -7.68
N PHE A 230 -11.10 26.42 -8.46
CA PHE A 230 -10.40 26.85 -9.68
C PHE A 230 -9.03 27.47 -9.42
N SER A 231 -8.80 28.03 -8.22
CA SER A 231 -7.50 28.57 -7.83
C SER A 231 -6.45 27.48 -7.75
N LYS A 232 -6.77 26.35 -7.09
CA LYS A 232 -5.84 25.21 -7.02
C LYS A 232 -5.65 24.53 -8.37
N VAL A 233 -6.71 24.45 -9.19
CA VAL A 233 -6.60 23.90 -10.56
C VAL A 233 -5.61 24.70 -11.39
N ALA A 234 -5.67 26.04 -11.35
CA ALA A 234 -4.71 26.89 -12.04
C ALA A 234 -3.27 26.63 -11.58
N LEU A 235 -3.05 26.51 -10.27
CA LEU A 235 -1.75 26.21 -9.68
C LEU A 235 -1.22 24.83 -10.13
N MET A 236 -2.07 23.80 -10.19
CA MET A 236 -1.67 22.48 -10.68
C MET A 236 -1.23 22.52 -12.14
N HIS A 237 -1.96 23.25 -13.00
CA HIS A 237 -1.55 23.42 -14.40
C HIS A 237 -0.24 24.19 -14.54
N GLU A 238 0.00 25.19 -13.70
CA GLU A 238 1.28 25.91 -13.66
C GLU A 238 2.43 24.97 -13.27
N LYS A 239 2.23 24.12 -12.26
CA LYS A 239 3.22 23.10 -11.86
C LYS A 239 3.50 22.09 -12.96
N ILE A 240 2.46 21.57 -13.62
CA ILE A 240 2.62 20.67 -14.78
C ILE A 240 3.44 21.37 -15.87
N ALA A 241 3.11 22.62 -16.21
CA ALA A 241 3.86 23.38 -17.22
C ALA A 241 5.32 23.59 -16.82
N ALA A 242 5.60 23.89 -15.55
CA ALA A 242 6.96 24.03 -15.02
C ALA A 242 7.74 22.71 -15.10
N ASN A 243 7.12 21.59 -14.76
CA ASN A 243 7.73 20.27 -14.83
C ASN A 243 8.01 19.84 -16.27
N LEU A 244 7.09 20.09 -17.21
CA LEU A 244 7.30 19.83 -18.63
C LEU A 244 8.47 20.65 -19.22
N ARG A 245 8.62 21.92 -18.84
CA ARG A 245 9.78 22.74 -19.24
C ARG A 245 11.10 22.17 -18.71
N LYS A 246 11.12 21.64 -17.48
CA LYS A 246 12.31 20.98 -16.94
C LYS A 246 12.65 19.70 -17.71
N ILE A 247 11.65 18.90 -18.07
CA ILE A 247 11.83 17.70 -18.89
C ILE A 247 12.40 18.05 -20.27
N GLU A 248 11.88 19.09 -20.93
CA GLU A 248 12.41 19.57 -22.21
C GLU A 248 13.90 20.00 -22.11
N GLY A 249 14.24 20.71 -21.03
CA GLY A 249 15.62 21.08 -20.72
C GLY A 249 16.56 19.89 -20.47
N ILE A 250 16.04 18.76 -19.98
CA ILE A 250 16.82 17.52 -19.78
C ILE A 250 16.93 16.73 -21.09
N GLN A 251 15.86 16.63 -21.89
CA GLN A 251 15.88 15.89 -23.15
C GLN A 251 16.84 16.51 -24.19
N THR A 252 17.02 17.83 -24.16
CA THR A 252 18.00 18.53 -25.01
C THR A 252 19.46 18.24 -24.64
N THR A 253 19.71 17.68 -23.44
CA THR A 253 21.05 17.24 -23.01
C THR A 253 21.35 15.75 -23.29
N LYS A 254 20.48 15.03 -24.01
CA LYS A 254 20.75 13.64 -24.38
C LYS A 254 21.88 13.53 -25.41
N GLU A 255 23.04 13.15 -24.88
CA GLU A 255 24.19 12.49 -25.50
C GLU A 255 24.76 13.13 -26.77
N ASN A 256 25.78 13.96 -26.56
CA ASN A 256 26.81 14.15 -27.57
C ASN A 256 27.43 12.76 -27.81
N VAL A 257 27.23 12.19 -29.00
CA VAL A 257 27.71 10.83 -29.38
C VAL A 257 29.23 10.67 -29.15
N SER A 258 29.96 11.77 -28.97
CA SER A 258 31.36 11.79 -28.55
C SER A 258 31.64 11.25 -27.15
N ASP A 259 30.66 11.25 -26.23
CA ASP A 259 30.80 10.76 -24.85
C ASP A 259 30.30 9.32 -24.67
N ALA A 260 29.83 8.68 -25.75
CA ALA A 260 29.54 7.26 -25.73
C ALA A 260 30.84 6.49 -25.46
N TRP A 261 30.92 5.82 -24.31
CA TRP A 261 32.03 4.92 -24.00
C TRP A 261 31.99 3.73 -24.96
N MET A 262 32.72 3.84 -26.07
CA MET A 262 32.95 2.75 -27.00
C MET A 262 33.87 1.74 -26.30
N SER A 263 33.33 0.55 -26.00
CA SER A 263 34.12 -0.54 -25.43
C SER A 263 35.40 -0.75 -26.27
N PRO A 264 36.60 -0.81 -25.65
CA PRO A 264 37.87 -0.97 -26.38
C PRO A 264 38.01 -2.31 -27.12
N ILE A 265 37.07 -3.24 -26.92
CA ILE A 265 37.18 -4.61 -27.41
C ILE A 265 36.36 -4.74 -28.70
N SER A 266 36.92 -4.23 -29.80
CA SER A 266 36.31 -4.31 -31.13
C SER A 266 36.57 -5.63 -31.86
N ASN A 267 37.15 -6.67 -31.25
CA ASN A 267 37.67 -7.78 -32.05
C ASN A 267 37.87 -9.15 -31.36
N THR A 268 36.95 -9.60 -30.51
CA THR A 268 36.96 -11.02 -30.10
C THR A 268 35.55 -11.58 -29.98
N ASP A 269 34.90 -11.79 -31.11
CA ASP A 269 34.00 -12.93 -31.21
C ASP A 269 34.18 -13.63 -32.56
N LYS A 270 35.17 -14.52 -32.58
CA LYS A 270 35.19 -15.68 -33.48
C LYS A 270 35.09 -16.90 -32.57
N ARG A 271 33.87 -17.34 -32.27
CA ARG A 271 33.57 -18.72 -31.94
C ARG A 271 32.13 -19.05 -32.30
#